data_AF-A0AAQ0S7E8-F1
#
_entry.id   AF-A0AAQ0S7E8-F1
#
_cell.length_a   1.000
_cell.length_b   1.000
_cell.length_c   1.000
_cell.angle_alpha   90.00
_cell.angle_beta   90.00
_cell.angle_gamma   90.00
#
_symmetry.space_group_name_H-M   'P 1'
#
loop_
_entity.id
_entity.type
_entity.pdbx_description
1 polymer ?
#
loop_
_entity_poly.entity_id
_entity_poly.type
_entity_poly.pdbx_seq_one_letter_code
_entity_poly.pdbx_strand_id
1 'polypeptide(L)'
;MEKEKIIQLIEQELVQADEAQSNTDFEKHIYAIHTLTSLVTETRSNKQRYSDNSFNVSSSFKSSKVQQGNTQSHISENEIRAMGGKVPNSSSQNVTTDTGLNSNKLVTDDEIGNGDSIFDF
;
A
#
# COMPACT_ATOMS: atom_id res chain seq x y z
N MET A 1 5.50 -32.61 -12.44
CA MET A 1 5.96 -32.19 -11.10
C MET A 1 5.21 -30.95 -10.60
N GLU A 2 5.59 -29.71 -10.93
CA GLU A 2 4.95 -28.53 -10.31
C GLU A 2 3.49 -28.31 -10.73
N LYS A 3 3.17 -28.50 -12.02
CA LYS A 3 1.80 -28.37 -12.53
C LYS A 3 0.83 -29.36 -11.88
N GLU A 4 1.25 -30.61 -11.69
CA GLU A 4 0.43 -31.66 -11.06
C GLU A 4 0.14 -31.33 -9.60
N LYS A 5 1.13 -30.79 -8.88
CA LYS A 5 0.96 -30.32 -7.51
C LYS A 5 -0.06 -29.16 -7.43
N ILE A 6 0.00 -28.22 -8.37
CA ILE A 6 -0.97 -27.11 -8.40
C ILE A 6 -2.37 -27.61 -8.73
N ILE A 7 -2.51 -28.57 -9.64
CA ILE A 7 -3.81 -29.18 -9.95
C ILE A 7 -4.39 -29.86 -8.70
N GLN A 8 -3.60 -30.63 -7.95
CA GLN A 8 -4.05 -31.26 -6.71
C GLN A 8 -4.52 -30.25 -5.67
N LEU A 9 -3.81 -29.11 -5.54
CA LEU A 9 -4.23 -28.04 -4.63
C LEU A 9 -5.54 -27.39 -5.07
N ILE A 10 -5.73 -27.18 -6.38
CA ILE A 10 -6.99 -26.65 -6.90
C ILE A 10 -8.15 -27.63 -6.65
N GLU A 11 -7.95 -28.93 -6.85
CA GLU A 11 -8.95 -29.96 -6.55
C GLU A 11 -9.33 -29.94 -5.07
N GLN A 12 -8.34 -29.84 -4.18
CA GLN A 12 -8.58 -29.76 -2.74
C GLN A 12 -9.36 -28.49 -2.36
N GLU A 13 -9.04 -27.34 -2.95
CA GLU A 13 -9.76 -26.09 -2.67
C GLU A 13 -11.18 -26.09 -3.25
N LEU A 14 -11.42 -26.79 -4.36
CA LEU A 14 -12.77 -26.95 -4.90
C LEU A 14 -13.67 -27.75 -3.95
N VAL A 15 -13.13 -28.81 -3.33
CA VAL A 15 -13.87 -29.59 -2.32
C VAL A 15 -14.16 -28.73 -1.08
N GLN A 16 -13.16 -27.99 -0.59
CA GLN A 16 -13.35 -27.11 0.56
C GLN A 16 -14.34 -25.96 0.28
N ALA A 17 -14.35 -25.41 -0.93
CA ALA A 17 -15.32 -24.42 -1.34
C ALA A 17 -16.75 -24.97 -1.35
N ASP A 18 -16.95 -26.23 -1.79
CA ASP A 18 -18.26 -26.90 -1.77
C ASP A 18 -18.75 -27.16 -0.33
N GLU A 19 -17.82 -27.48 0.58
CA GLU A 19 -18.11 -27.70 2.00
C GLU A 19 -18.22 -26.40 2.84
N ALA A 20 -17.99 -25.23 2.22
CA ALA A 20 -17.95 -23.97 2.95
C ALA A 20 -19.33 -23.59 3.53
N GLN A 21 -19.39 -23.45 4.85
CA GLN A 21 -20.63 -23.13 5.57
C GLN A 21 -21.00 -21.63 5.51
N SER A 22 -20.04 -20.76 5.17
CA SER A 22 -20.17 -19.30 5.17
C SER A 22 -19.73 -18.72 3.84
N ASN A 23 -20.44 -17.70 3.36
CA ASN A 23 -20.09 -17.01 2.13
C ASN A 23 -18.67 -16.41 2.18
N THR A 24 -18.24 -15.95 3.35
CA THR A 24 -16.88 -15.41 3.52
C THR A 24 -15.80 -16.49 3.36
N ASP A 25 -16.06 -17.72 3.78
CA ASP A 25 -15.10 -18.81 3.64
C ASP A 25 -15.10 -19.33 2.20
N PHE A 26 -16.26 -19.44 1.58
CA PHE A 26 -16.39 -19.72 0.14
C PHE A 26 -15.58 -18.72 -0.71
N GLU A 27 -15.73 -17.41 -0.46
CA GLU A 27 -14.98 -16.37 -1.18
C GLU A 27 -13.45 -16.52 -1.02
N LYS A 28 -12.97 -16.92 0.17
CA LYS A 28 -11.54 -17.21 0.40
C LYS A 28 -11.07 -18.39 -0.45
N HIS A 29 -11.83 -19.47 -0.50
CA HIS A 29 -11.48 -20.66 -1.30
C HIS A 29 -11.48 -20.32 -2.81
N ILE A 30 -12.46 -19.56 -3.30
CA ILE A 30 -12.49 -19.08 -4.69
C ILE A 30 -11.29 -18.19 -5.02
N TYR A 31 -10.90 -17.29 -4.11
CA TYR A 31 -9.72 -16.45 -4.29
C TYR A 31 -8.41 -17.27 -4.33
N ALA A 32 -8.30 -18.32 -3.50
CA ALA A 32 -7.16 -19.23 -3.51
C ALA A 32 -7.05 -19.95 -4.87
N ILE A 33 -8.15 -20.49 -5.39
CA ILE A 33 -8.23 -21.13 -6.71
C ILE A 33 -7.82 -20.15 -7.81
N HIS A 34 -8.33 -18.93 -7.77
CA HIS A 34 -7.96 -17.88 -8.73
C HIS A 34 -6.44 -17.65 -8.72
N THR A 35 -5.84 -17.48 -7.55
CA THR A 35 -4.40 -17.24 -7.40
C THR A 35 -3.56 -18.41 -7.91
N LEU A 36 -3.92 -19.64 -7.55
CA LEU A 36 -3.25 -20.87 -8.02
C LEU A 36 -3.32 -20.99 -9.55
N THR A 37 -4.47 -20.64 -10.14
CA THR A 37 -4.67 -20.66 -11.59
C THR A 37 -3.88 -19.54 -12.29
N SER A 38 -3.82 -18.35 -11.70
CA SER A 38 -3.00 -17.23 -12.19
C SER A 38 -1.52 -17.61 -12.25
N LEU A 39 -0.98 -18.25 -11.21
CA LEU A 39 0.43 -18.69 -11.20
C LEU A 39 0.75 -19.66 -12.36
N VAL A 40 -0.19 -20.54 -12.71
CA VAL A 40 -0.01 -21.48 -13.84
C VAL A 40 -0.16 -20.78 -15.19
N THR A 41 -1.05 -19.81 -15.32
CA THR A 41 -1.29 -19.10 -16.59
C THR A 41 -0.22 -18.03 -16.88
N GLU A 42 0.34 -17.38 -15.86
CA GLU A 42 1.46 -16.43 -15.98
C GLU A 42 2.73 -17.11 -16.51
N THR A 43 3.00 -18.37 -16.13
CA THR A 43 4.15 -19.12 -16.68
C THR A 43 4.04 -19.44 -18.18
N ARG A 44 2.84 -19.33 -18.77
CA ARG A 44 2.57 -19.65 -20.19
C ARG A 44 2.48 -18.42 -21.09
N SER A 45 2.35 -17.22 -20.52
CA SER A 45 1.97 -16.03 -21.26
C SER A 45 3.05 -14.96 -21.18
N ASN A 46 3.85 -14.82 -22.24
CA ASN A 46 4.53 -13.55 -22.49
C ASN A 46 3.47 -12.44 -22.53
N LYS A 47 3.51 -11.60 -21.49
CA LYS A 47 2.58 -10.51 -21.15
C LYS A 47 1.73 -9.99 -22.32
N GLN A 48 0.44 -10.28 -22.28
CA GLN A 48 -0.56 -9.30 -22.68
C GLN A 48 -1.28 -8.90 -21.39
N ARG A 49 -0.90 -7.74 -20.85
CA ARG A 49 -1.56 -7.16 -19.69
C ARG A 49 -2.92 -6.67 -20.13
N TYR A 50 -3.92 -7.54 -20.02
CA TYR A 50 -5.30 -7.09 -19.99
C TYR A 50 -5.54 -6.51 -18.60
N SER A 51 -5.79 -5.20 -18.57
CA SER A 51 -6.26 -4.49 -17.38
C SER A 51 -7.63 -5.04 -17.03
N ASP A 52 -7.68 -6.07 -16.20
CA ASP A 52 -8.92 -6.49 -15.56
C ASP A 52 -9.35 -5.36 -14.61
N ASN A 53 -10.48 -4.72 -14.91
CA ASN A 53 -11.06 -3.65 -14.09
C ASN A 53 -11.73 -4.20 -12.82
N SER A 54 -11.51 -5.47 -12.48
CA SER A 54 -11.90 -6.06 -11.22
C SER A 54 -11.07 -5.48 -10.07
N PHE A 55 -11.70 -4.58 -9.30
CA PHE A 55 -11.29 -4.08 -7.99
C PHE A 55 -9.79 -3.78 -7.82
N ASN A 56 -9.40 -2.60 -8.30
CA ASN A 56 -8.11 -2.00 -8.04
C ASN A 56 -7.98 -1.64 -6.53
N VAL A 57 -7.65 -2.61 -5.67
CA VAL A 57 -7.31 -2.36 -4.25
C VAL A 57 -6.03 -1.51 -4.14
N SER A 58 -5.20 -1.49 -5.18
CA SER A 58 -4.06 -0.58 -5.32
C SER A 58 -4.48 0.89 -5.47
N SER A 59 -5.75 1.18 -5.76
CA SER A 59 -6.31 2.54 -5.71
C SER A 59 -6.73 2.96 -4.31
N SER A 60 -6.95 2.00 -3.40
CA SER A 60 -7.08 2.26 -1.95
C SER A 60 -5.74 2.51 -1.29
N PHE A 61 -4.66 1.95 -1.83
CA PHE A 61 -3.28 2.30 -1.46
C PHE A 61 -2.67 3.18 -2.54
N LYS A 62 -3.24 4.36 -2.78
CA LYS A 62 -2.45 5.41 -3.41
C LYS A 62 -1.32 5.76 -2.44
N SER A 63 -0.15 5.14 -2.61
CA SER A 63 1.07 5.82 -2.24
C SER A 63 1.01 7.12 -3.03
N SER A 64 0.81 8.23 -2.33
CA SER A 64 0.97 9.56 -2.88
C SER A 64 2.43 9.69 -3.32
N LYS A 65 2.75 9.17 -4.51
CA LYS A 65 3.75 9.81 -5.33
C LYS A 65 3.20 11.22 -5.49
N VAL A 66 3.86 12.16 -4.82
CA VAL A 66 3.65 13.59 -4.95
C VAL A 66 3.98 13.93 -6.41
N GLN A 67 3.02 13.63 -7.29
CA GLN A 67 2.89 14.32 -8.55
C GLN A 67 2.30 15.66 -8.20
N GLN A 68 3.17 16.65 -8.21
CA GLN A 68 2.87 18.06 -8.31
C GLN A 68 1.85 18.26 -9.42
N GLY A 69 0.57 18.27 -9.02
CA GLY A 69 -0.56 18.13 -9.91
C GLY A 69 -1.84 18.55 -9.20
N ASN A 70 -1.87 19.84 -8.86
CA ASN A 70 -3.03 20.69 -8.58
C ASN A 70 -4.40 19.96 -8.42
N THR A 71 -4.58 19.23 -7.33
CA THR A 71 -5.91 18.85 -6.83
C THR A 71 -6.07 19.48 -5.46
N GLN A 72 -6.79 20.59 -5.41
CA GLN A 72 -7.12 21.26 -4.16
C GLN A 72 -8.06 20.35 -3.36
N SER A 73 -7.48 19.54 -2.49
CA SER A 73 -8.16 19.08 -1.29
C SER A 73 -8.38 20.33 -0.44
N HIS A 74 -9.58 20.89 -0.50
CA HIS A 74 -9.98 22.09 0.25
C HIS A 74 -10.15 21.74 1.73
N ILE A 75 -9.06 21.36 2.41
CA ILE A 75 -9.01 21.32 3.86
C ILE A 75 -8.83 22.77 4.31
N SER A 76 -9.83 23.30 5.02
CA SER A 76 -9.80 24.70 5.47
C SER A 76 -8.71 24.90 6.52
N GLU A 77 -8.06 26.06 6.53
CA GLU A 77 -7.08 26.42 7.55
C GLU A 77 -7.64 26.30 8.97
N ASN A 78 -8.94 26.54 9.14
CA ASN A 78 -9.63 26.38 10.41
C ASN A 78 -9.70 24.90 10.84
N GLU A 79 -9.89 24.00 9.89
CA GLU A 79 -9.89 22.54 10.13
C GLU A 79 -8.50 22.07 10.58
N ILE A 80 -7.44 22.59 9.95
CA ILE A 80 -6.06 22.27 10.32
C ILE A 80 -5.77 22.71 11.76
N ARG A 81 -6.21 23.91 12.17
CA ARG A 81 -6.06 24.38 13.55
C ARG A 81 -6.86 23.53 14.55
N ALA A 82 -8.08 23.13 14.21
CA ALA A 82 -8.93 22.30 15.06
C ALA A 82 -8.34 20.90 15.31
N MET A 83 -7.57 20.37 14.37
CA MET A 83 -6.82 19.12 14.51
C MET A 83 -5.48 19.27 15.27
N GLY A 84 -5.19 20.45 15.81
CA GLY A 84 -3.92 20.74 16.49
C GLY A 84 -2.74 20.98 15.54
N GLY A 85 -2.99 21.04 14.23
CA GLY A 85 -2.00 21.36 13.22
C GLY A 85 -1.58 22.83 13.24
N LYS A 86 -0.32 23.10 12.89
CA LYS A 86 0.19 24.46 12.70
C LYS A 86 -0.11 24.92 11.28
N VAL A 87 -0.87 25.99 11.11
CA VAL A 87 -1.02 26.65 9.80
C VAL A 87 0.03 27.74 9.63
N PRO A 88 0.67 27.85 8.46
CA PRO A 88 1.62 28.92 8.19
C PRO A 88 0.84 30.24 8.09
N ASN A 89 0.97 31.10 9.11
CA ASN A 89 0.57 32.50 8.94
C ASN A 89 1.48 33.09 7.85
N SER A 90 0.90 33.56 6.76
CA SER A 90 1.60 34.31 5.71
C SER A 90 2.05 35.67 6.25
N SER A 91 3.14 35.67 7.01
CA SER A 91 4.01 36.83 7.19
C SER A 91 5.33 36.41 7.82
N SER A 92 6.41 36.72 7.10
CA SER A 92 7.80 36.72 7.54
C SER A 92 8.45 35.34 7.63
N GLN A 93 9.61 35.04 7.06
CA GLN A 93 10.65 35.83 6.41
C GLN A 93 11.57 34.80 5.74
N ASN A 94 12.14 35.11 4.59
CA ASN A 94 13.30 34.41 4.06
C ASN A 94 14.41 34.43 5.13
N VAL A 95 14.69 33.28 5.74
CA VAL A 95 15.94 33.03 6.43
C VAL A 95 16.59 31.83 5.75
N THR A 96 17.43 32.15 4.77
CA THR A 96 18.53 31.28 4.36
C THR A 96 19.45 31.08 5.54
N THR A 97 19.27 29.99 6.29
CA THR A 97 20.33 29.39 7.09
C THR A 97 20.20 27.87 7.03
N ASP A 98 21.35 27.26 6.82
CA ASP A 98 21.66 25.86 6.62
C ASP A 98 21.31 24.98 7.84
N THR A 99 20.01 24.78 8.11
CA THR A 99 19.52 23.97 9.24
C THR A 99 18.34 23.07 8.84
N GLY A 100 18.42 22.48 7.64
CA GLY A 100 17.53 21.39 7.26
C GLY A 100 17.95 20.10 7.94
N LEU A 101 16.99 19.38 8.53
CA LEU A 101 17.02 18.01 9.10
C LEU A 101 16.87 17.90 10.64
N ASN A 102 17.15 18.95 11.41
CA ASN A 102 17.24 18.83 12.88
C ASN A 102 15.97 19.23 13.67
N SER A 103 14.94 19.81 13.05
CA SER A 103 13.76 20.30 13.78
C SER A 103 12.70 19.23 14.11
N ASN A 104 12.81 18.03 13.53
CA ASN A 104 11.86 16.91 13.74
C ASN A 104 12.58 15.60 14.11
N LYS A 105 13.72 15.68 14.83
CA LYS A 105 14.42 14.49 15.33
C LYS A 105 13.71 13.99 16.59
N LEU A 106 13.05 12.85 16.49
CA LEU A 106 12.46 12.09 17.61
C LEU A 106 13.41 10.94 17.93
N VAL A 107 13.71 10.76 19.21
CA VAL A 107 14.57 9.68 19.72
C VAL A 107 13.79 8.95 20.81
N THR A 108 13.79 7.61 20.78
CA THR A 108 13.22 6.74 21.80
C THR A 108 14.28 6.39 22.87
N ASP A 109 13.86 5.82 24.01
CA ASP A 109 14.71 5.53 25.19
C ASP A 109 15.86 4.52 24.91
N ASP A 110 15.76 3.78 23.81
CA ASP A 110 16.78 2.87 23.28
C ASP A 110 17.79 3.57 22.34
N GLU A 111 17.82 4.91 22.36
CA GLU A 111 18.64 5.77 21.51
C GLU A 111 18.37 5.62 19.99
N ILE A 112 17.28 4.93 19.61
CA ILE A 112 16.85 4.81 18.23
C ILE A 112 16.05 6.06 17.86
N GLY A 113 16.45 6.75 16.80
CA GLY A 113 15.76 7.96 16.35
C GLY A 113 15.74 8.09 14.84
N ASN A 114 14.81 8.91 14.35
CA ASN A 114 14.60 9.12 12.92
C ASN A 114 15.64 10.05 12.25
N GLY A 115 16.82 10.27 12.86
CA GLY A 115 17.78 11.28 12.40
C GLY A 115 19.25 10.87 12.31
N ASP A 116 19.67 9.75 12.90
CA ASP A 116 21.06 9.27 12.71
C ASP A 116 21.04 8.16 11.66
N SER A 117 21.61 8.45 10.49
CA SER A 117 21.63 7.52 9.36
C SER A 117 22.65 6.40 9.63
N ILE A 118 22.18 5.15 9.76
CA ILE A 118 23.01 3.95 9.92
C ILE A 118 23.79 3.55 8.64
N PHE A 119 23.61 4.30 7.54
CA PHE A 119 24.22 4.02 6.24
C PHE A 119 25.23 5.10 5.82
N ASP A 120 25.91 5.73 6.76
CA ASP A 120 27.07 6.58 6.48
C ASP A 120 28.33 5.71 6.52
N PHE A 121 28.75 5.21 5.35
CA PHE A 121 29.97 4.41 5.17
C PHE A 121 31.16 5.27 4.77
#